data_AF-A0A2N5JQQ4-F1
#
_entry.id   AF-A0A2N5JQQ4-F1
#
_cell.length_a   1.000
_cell.length_b   1.000
_cell.length_c   1.000
_cell.angle_alpha   90.00
_cell.angle_beta   90.00
_cell.angle_gamma   90.00
#
_symmetry.space_group_name_H-M   'P 1'
#
loop_
_entity.id
_entity.type
_entity.pdbx_description
1 polymer ?
#
loop_
_entity_poly.entity_id
_entity_poly.type
_entity_poly.pdbx_seq_one_letter_code
_entity_poly.pdbx_strand_id
1 'polypeptide(L)'
;MPEPEPEEVSKADILLVDDKPENLRLLSTMLEEQGYEIREAINGTLALKSAQADPPDLILLDINMPGLNGYEVCQRLKADQTTNHVPVIFVSAQDEAWDKVKAFSVGGVDYITKPFKVMEVLARIETHLRLGKLQKRLYETQNQLRLEVQKRQNLEAALDQARKEISLLKQQ
;
A
#
# COMPACT_ATOMS: atom_id res chain seq x y z
N MET A 1 -20.22 -36.03 3.72
CA MET A 1 -19.03 -35.17 3.60
C MET A 1 -19.31 -33.95 4.44
N PRO A 2 -18.45 -33.56 5.39
CA PRO A 2 -18.57 -32.26 6.03
C PRO A 2 -18.38 -31.17 4.98
N GLU A 3 -19.16 -30.09 5.07
CA GLU A 3 -18.99 -28.90 4.24
C GLU A 3 -17.60 -28.28 4.51
N PRO A 4 -16.92 -27.72 3.49
CA PRO A 4 -15.68 -26.99 3.72
C PRO A 4 -15.96 -25.79 4.62
N GLU A 5 -15.22 -25.66 5.71
CA GLU A 5 -15.24 -24.47 6.56
C GLU A 5 -14.87 -23.23 5.71
N PRO A 6 -15.51 -22.06 5.94
CA PRO A 6 -15.20 -20.86 5.18
C PRO A 6 -13.72 -20.52 5.35
N GLU A 7 -12.98 -20.43 4.23
CA GLU A 7 -11.60 -19.96 4.22
C GLU A 7 -11.53 -18.62 4.97
N GLU A 8 -10.84 -18.58 6.11
CA GLU A 8 -10.60 -17.35 6.84
C GLU A 8 -9.84 -16.38 5.92
N VAL A 9 -10.52 -15.34 5.45
CA VAL A 9 -9.91 -14.34 4.58
C VAL A 9 -8.91 -13.54 5.42
N SER A 10 -7.64 -13.64 5.05
CA SER A 10 -6.54 -12.84 5.62
C SER A 10 -6.88 -11.34 5.67
N LYS A 11 -6.48 -10.67 6.75
CA LYS A 11 -6.75 -9.23 6.95
C LYS A 11 -5.99 -8.34 5.95
N ALA A 12 -4.75 -8.71 5.64
CA ALA A 12 -3.81 -8.03 4.74
C ALA A 12 -2.48 -8.83 4.65
N ASP A 13 -1.74 -8.64 3.55
CA ASP A 13 -0.36 -9.12 3.39
C ASP A 13 0.66 -8.04 3.81
N ILE A 14 1.58 -8.41 4.71
CA ILE A 14 2.60 -7.51 5.26
C ILE A 14 3.99 -8.08 5.00
N LEU A 15 4.85 -7.26 4.38
CA LEU A 15 6.26 -7.58 4.21
C LEU A 15 7.08 -7.01 5.37
N LEU A 16 7.69 -7.89 6.15
CA LEU A 16 8.65 -7.58 7.21
C LEU A 16 10.07 -7.60 6.65
N VAL A 17 10.82 -6.54 6.93
CA VAL A 17 12.20 -6.38 6.45
C VAL A 17 13.10 -6.01 7.62
N ASP A 18 13.95 -6.95 8.03
CA ASP A 18 14.91 -6.77 9.14
C ASP A 18 16.05 -7.78 8.95
N ASP A 19 17.29 -7.39 9.22
CA ASP A 19 18.45 -8.27 9.05
C ASP A 19 18.61 -9.27 10.21
N LYS A 20 17.88 -9.08 11.31
CA LYS A 20 17.91 -9.94 12.49
C LYS A 20 16.72 -10.92 12.46
N PRO A 21 16.97 -12.23 12.31
CA PRO A 21 15.90 -13.24 12.30
C PRO A 21 15.03 -13.23 13.55
N GLU A 22 15.57 -12.82 14.70
CA GLU A 22 14.82 -12.69 15.95
C GLU A 22 13.72 -11.62 15.89
N ASN A 23 14.00 -10.48 15.24
CA ASN A 23 13.03 -9.41 15.06
C ASN A 23 11.92 -9.82 14.09
N LEU A 24 12.30 -10.47 12.98
CA LEU A 24 11.36 -11.02 12.01
C LEU A 24 10.41 -12.01 12.68
N ARG A 25 10.96 -13.01 13.39
CA ARG A 25 10.17 -14.02 14.09
C ARG A 25 9.22 -13.41 15.11
N LEU A 26 9.69 -12.45 15.91
CA LEU A 26 8.86 -11.78 16.92
C LEU A 26 7.66 -11.07 16.28
N LEU A 27 7.91 -10.23 15.28
CA LEU A 27 6.86 -9.48 14.59
C LEU A 27 5.94 -10.39 13.79
N SER A 28 6.49 -11.40 13.12
CA SER A 28 5.75 -12.38 12.33
C SER A 28 4.74 -13.12 13.20
N THR A 29 5.18 -13.77 14.29
CA THR A 29 4.28 -14.47 15.21
C THR A 29 3.20 -13.54 15.77
N MET A 30 3.55 -12.33 16.17
CA MET A 30 2.59 -11.37 16.73
C MET A 30 1.53 -10.93 15.71
N LEU A 31 1.88 -10.78 14.45
CA LEU A 31 0.96 -10.32 13.40
C LEU A 31 0.14 -11.48 12.82
N GLU A 32 0.74 -12.66 12.67
CA GLU A 32 0.03 -13.89 12.27
C GLU A 32 -1.07 -14.24 13.28
N GLU A 33 -0.82 -14.11 14.59
CA GLU A 33 -1.84 -14.26 15.64
C GLU A 33 -3.02 -13.29 15.50
N GLN A 34 -2.84 -12.18 14.80
CA GLN A 34 -3.90 -11.21 14.50
C GLN A 34 -4.58 -11.47 13.15
N GLY A 35 -4.19 -12.51 12.41
CA GLY A 35 -4.77 -12.88 11.11
C GLY A 35 -4.19 -12.13 9.91
N TYR A 36 -2.95 -11.63 10.02
CA TYR A 36 -2.20 -11.09 8.88
C TYR A 36 -1.37 -12.19 8.20
N GLU A 37 -1.24 -12.10 6.88
CA GLU A 37 -0.26 -12.89 6.13
C GLU A 37 1.08 -12.17 6.15
N ILE A 38 2.15 -12.90 6.49
CA ILE A 38 3.48 -12.32 6.69
C ILE A 38 4.46 -12.88 5.68
N ARG A 39 5.17 -11.98 5.00
CA ARG A 39 6.36 -12.30 4.21
C ARG A 39 7.58 -11.68 4.85
N GLU A 40 8.68 -12.41 4.87
CA GLU A 40 9.91 -11.98 5.53
C GLU A 40 11.03 -11.75 4.51
N ALA A 41 11.80 -10.68 4.68
CA ALA A 41 12.99 -10.39 3.92
C ALA A 41 14.15 -10.00 4.84
N ILE A 42 15.23 -10.77 4.79
CA ILE A 42 16.41 -10.57 5.64
C ILE A 42 17.36 -9.46 5.16
N ASN A 43 17.04 -8.78 4.06
CA ASN A 43 17.81 -7.64 3.55
C ASN A 43 17.01 -6.84 2.52
N GLY A 44 17.47 -5.62 2.25
CA GLY A 44 16.84 -4.71 1.29
C GLY A 44 16.72 -5.23 -0.14
N THR A 45 17.66 -6.05 -0.61
CA THR A 45 17.61 -6.60 -1.98
C THR A 45 16.47 -7.62 -2.13
N LEU A 46 16.30 -8.50 -1.14
CA LEU A 46 15.20 -9.45 -1.11
C LEU A 46 13.87 -8.73 -0.94
N ALA A 47 13.81 -7.71 -0.09
CA ALA A 47 12.61 -6.91 0.10
C ALA A 47 12.13 -6.26 -1.21
N LEU A 48 13.04 -5.61 -1.95
CA LEU A 48 12.71 -4.99 -3.23
C LEU A 48 12.21 -6.02 -4.25
N LYS A 49 12.88 -7.17 -4.38
CA LYS A 49 12.47 -8.23 -5.29
C LYS A 49 11.10 -8.81 -4.92
N SER A 50 10.87 -9.06 -3.64
CA SER A 50 9.60 -9.59 -3.14
C SER A 50 8.47 -8.60 -3.42
N ALA A 51 8.64 -7.33 -3.05
CA ALA A 51 7.62 -6.30 -3.23
C ALA A 51 7.33 -6.00 -4.71
N GLN A 52 8.33 -6.09 -5.59
CA GLN A 52 8.12 -5.92 -7.04
C GLN A 52 7.40 -7.11 -7.67
N ALA A 53 7.71 -8.33 -7.23
CA ALA A 53 7.08 -9.54 -7.77
C ALA A 53 5.59 -9.60 -7.39
N ASP A 54 5.27 -9.19 -6.18
CA ASP A 54 3.92 -9.19 -5.64
C ASP A 54 3.82 -8.12 -4.54
N PRO A 55 3.20 -6.95 -4.81
CA PRO A 55 3.17 -5.84 -3.86
C PRO A 55 2.35 -6.17 -2.60
N PRO A 56 2.92 -6.04 -1.39
CA PRO A 56 2.18 -6.23 -0.15
C PRO A 56 1.24 -5.05 0.12
N ASP A 57 0.31 -5.22 1.05
CA ASP A 57 -0.56 -4.13 1.51
C ASP A 57 0.19 -3.13 2.41
N LEU A 58 1.27 -3.57 3.07
CA LEU A 58 2.11 -2.74 3.95
C LEU A 58 3.52 -3.32 4.10
N ILE A 59 4.51 -2.46 4.32
CA ILE A 59 5.90 -2.86 4.59
C ILE A 59 6.33 -2.33 5.96
N LEU A 60 6.83 -3.22 6.83
CA LEU A 60 7.61 -2.84 8.02
C LEU A 60 9.10 -2.96 7.70
N LEU A 61 9.83 -1.86 7.84
CA LEU A 61 11.20 -1.75 7.34
C LEU A 61 12.18 -1.30 8.42
N ASP A 62 13.14 -2.15 8.75
CA ASP A 62 14.29 -1.76 9.55
C ASP A 62 15.23 -0.83 8.76
N ILE A 63 15.83 0.13 9.46
CA ILE A 63 16.74 1.10 8.86
C ILE A 63 18.16 0.56 8.79
N ASN A 64 18.59 -0.15 9.84
CA ASN A 64 19.97 -0.53 10.10
C ASN A 64 20.25 -1.94 9.57
N MET A 65 20.23 -2.07 8.24
CA MET A 65 20.59 -3.31 7.56
C MET A 65 21.94 -3.18 6.84
N PRO A 66 22.75 -4.24 6.80
CA PRO A 66 23.99 -4.26 6.04
C PRO A 66 23.73 -4.18 4.54
N GLY A 67 24.61 -3.47 3.82
CA GLY A 67 24.49 -3.26 2.38
C GLY A 67 23.50 -2.14 2.07
N LEU A 68 22.27 -2.49 1.73
CA LEU A 68 21.24 -1.52 1.37
C LEU A 68 20.43 -1.12 2.61
N ASN A 69 20.61 0.11 3.08
CA ASN A 69 19.90 0.58 4.27
C ASN A 69 18.41 0.80 3.99
N GLY A 70 17.59 0.84 5.04
CA GLY A 70 16.14 0.98 4.91
C GLY A 70 15.70 2.28 4.23
N TYR A 71 16.45 3.37 4.36
CA TYR A 71 16.11 4.62 3.65
C TYR A 71 16.21 4.46 2.14
N GLU A 72 17.28 3.83 1.65
CA GLU A 72 17.49 3.56 0.23
C GLU A 72 16.48 2.54 -0.30
N VAL A 73 16.13 1.52 0.49
CA VAL A 73 15.05 0.58 0.15
C VAL A 73 13.73 1.33 -0.03
N CYS A 74 13.35 2.16 0.94
CA CYS A 74 12.13 2.95 0.88
C CYS A 74 12.11 3.86 -0.35
N GLN A 75 13.21 4.58 -0.61
CA GLN A 75 13.32 5.46 -1.77
C GLN A 75 13.11 4.70 -3.09
N ARG A 76 13.67 3.49 -3.22
CA ARG A 76 13.51 2.65 -4.42
C ARG A 76 12.09 2.12 -4.56
N LEU A 77 11.46 1.69 -3.47
CA LEU A 77 10.04 1.31 -3.46
C LEU A 77 9.15 2.48 -3.91
N LYS A 78 9.43 3.69 -3.41
CA LYS A 78 8.66 4.89 -3.76
C LYS A 78 8.90 5.40 -5.18
N ALA A 79 10.05 5.09 -5.78
CA ALA A 79 10.34 5.41 -7.17
C ALA A 79 9.71 4.43 -8.17
N ASP A 80 9.34 3.24 -7.74
CA ASP A 80 8.82 2.17 -8.59
C ASP A 80 7.29 2.25 -8.73
N GLN A 81 6.77 2.23 -9.96
CA GLN A 81 5.32 2.38 -10.23
C GLN A 81 4.47 1.26 -9.60
N THR A 82 5.05 0.07 -9.43
CA THR A 82 4.39 -1.11 -8.90
C THR A 82 4.29 -1.08 -7.38
N THR A 83 5.20 -0.37 -6.69
CA THR A 83 5.28 -0.38 -5.21
C THR A 83 5.12 0.99 -4.55
N ASN A 84 5.08 2.08 -5.33
CA ASN A 84 5.05 3.44 -4.78
C ASN A 84 3.87 3.73 -3.84
N HIS A 85 2.75 3.06 -4.07
CA HIS A 85 1.51 3.22 -3.31
C HIS A 85 1.52 2.42 -2.00
N VAL A 86 2.42 1.45 -1.85
CA VAL A 86 2.49 0.59 -0.66
C VAL A 86 3.01 1.40 0.53
N PRO A 87 2.26 1.51 1.65
CA PRO A 87 2.73 2.23 2.83
C PRO A 87 3.96 1.55 3.45
N VAL A 88 4.99 2.35 3.74
CA VAL A 88 6.22 1.90 4.41
C VAL A 88 6.28 2.51 5.79
N ILE A 89 6.27 1.66 6.82
CA ILE A 89 6.47 2.05 8.22
C ILE A 89 7.89 1.64 8.61
N PHE A 90 8.68 2.61 9.06
CA PHE A 90 10.01 2.31 9.56
C PHE A 90 9.96 1.76 10.99
N VAL A 91 10.80 0.77 11.29
CA VAL A 91 10.91 0.17 12.62
C VAL A 91 12.37 0.12 13.01
N SER A 92 12.85 1.02 13.88
CA SER A 92 14.29 1.17 14.14
C SER A 92 14.60 1.50 15.60
N ALA A 93 15.83 1.20 16.03
CA ALA A 93 16.34 1.56 17.37
C ALA A 93 16.79 3.03 17.47
N GLN A 94 16.87 3.74 16.35
CA GLN A 94 17.13 5.17 16.32
C GLN A 94 15.88 5.93 16.82
N ASP A 95 16.07 6.96 17.64
CA ASP A 95 14.96 7.78 18.16
C ASP A 95 15.20 9.28 18.00
N GLU A 96 16.25 9.67 17.26
CA GLU A 96 16.52 11.08 17.04
C GLU A 96 15.49 11.69 16.08
N ALA A 97 15.14 12.96 16.32
CA ALA A 97 14.18 13.67 15.47
C ALA A 97 14.62 13.70 14.00
N TRP A 98 15.92 13.75 13.74
CA TRP A 98 16.49 13.73 12.39
C TRP A 98 16.22 12.42 11.64
N ASP A 99 16.26 11.28 12.33
CA ASP A 99 16.01 9.97 11.71
C ASP A 99 14.54 9.84 11.27
N LYS A 100 13.62 10.40 12.05
CA LYS A 100 12.19 10.47 11.73
C LYS A 100 11.92 11.41 10.56
N VAL A 101 12.52 12.61 10.57
CA VAL A 101 12.42 13.55 9.45
C VAL A 101 12.94 12.92 8.16
N LYS A 102 14.08 12.22 8.23
CA LYS A 102 14.64 11.52 7.08
C LYS A 102 13.71 10.42 6.57
N ALA A 103 13.17 9.59 7.47
CA ALA A 103 12.20 8.54 7.14
C ALA A 103 11.00 9.07 6.34
N PHE A 104 10.41 10.18 6.78
CA PHE A 104 9.30 10.81 6.07
C PHE A 104 9.74 11.44 4.75
N SER A 105 10.93 12.04 4.69
CA SER A 105 11.44 12.67 3.47
C SER A 105 11.67 11.70 2.31
N VAL A 106 11.97 10.43 2.60
CA VAL A 106 12.14 9.37 1.59
C VAL A 106 10.83 8.64 1.24
N GLY A 107 9.72 9.07 1.84
CA GLY A 107 8.37 8.56 1.56
C GLY A 107 7.85 7.50 2.53
N GLY A 108 8.50 7.30 3.68
CA GLY A 108 7.89 6.58 4.79
C GLY A 108 6.61 7.28 5.25
N VAL A 109 5.61 6.51 5.65
CA VAL A 109 4.34 7.04 6.16
C VAL A 109 4.27 7.04 7.68
N ASP A 110 5.12 6.25 8.33
CA ASP A 110 5.22 6.21 9.78
C ASP A 110 6.60 5.73 10.27
N TYR A 111 6.82 5.87 11.57
CA TYR A 111 8.04 5.47 12.27
C TYR A 111 7.71 4.89 13.65
N ILE A 112 8.30 3.73 13.95
CA ILE A 112 8.18 3.01 15.22
C ILE A 112 9.57 2.84 15.82
N THR A 113 9.76 3.38 17.02
CA THR A 113 11.02 3.24 17.77
C THR A 113 11.05 1.91 18.52
N LYS A 114 12.17 1.18 18.44
CA LYS A 114 12.45 0.00 19.28
C LYS A 114 13.00 0.45 20.66
N PRO A 115 12.58 -0.16 21.79
CA PRO A 115 11.62 -1.25 21.89
C PRO A 115 10.17 -0.75 21.77
N PHE A 116 9.35 -1.47 21.00
CA PHE A 116 7.94 -1.14 20.76
C PHE A 116 7.00 -2.04 21.56
N LYS A 117 5.76 -1.57 21.74
CA LYS A 117 4.67 -2.40 22.27
C LYS A 117 3.87 -2.98 21.10
N VAL A 118 3.44 -4.24 21.21
CA VAL A 118 2.65 -4.92 20.17
C VAL A 118 1.43 -4.11 19.77
N MET A 119 0.68 -3.60 20.77
CA MET A 119 -0.50 -2.77 20.52
C MET A 119 -0.20 -1.48 19.76
N GLU A 120 1.00 -0.90 19.91
CA GLU A 120 1.40 0.27 19.14
C GLU A 120 1.62 -0.09 17.67
N VAL A 121 2.33 -1.18 17.41
CA VAL A 121 2.58 -1.68 16.05
C VAL A 121 1.26 -1.97 15.34
N LEU A 122 0.35 -2.70 16.01
CA LEU A 122 -0.97 -3.02 15.47
C LEU A 122 -1.80 -1.78 15.15
N ALA A 123 -1.88 -0.82 16.08
CA ALA A 123 -2.66 0.40 15.87
C ALA A 123 -2.15 1.20 14.65
N ARG A 124 -0.84 1.25 14.44
CA ARG A 124 -0.24 1.94 13.29
C ARG A 124 -0.49 1.18 11.98
N ILE A 125 -0.32 -0.14 11.99
CA ILE A 125 -0.61 -1.00 10.83
C ILE A 125 -2.08 -0.85 10.42
N GLU A 126 -3.02 -1.00 11.35
CA GLU A 126 -4.45 -0.86 11.07
C GLU A 126 -4.79 0.52 10.51
N THR A 127 -4.19 1.57 11.05
CA THR A 127 -4.38 2.94 10.56
C THR A 127 -3.95 3.07 9.10
N HIS A 128 -2.74 2.63 8.76
CA HIS A 128 -2.20 2.78 7.41
C HIS A 128 -2.84 1.83 6.40
N LEU A 129 -3.19 0.61 6.79
CA LEU A 129 -3.99 -0.29 5.96
C LEU A 129 -5.37 0.30 5.65
N ARG A 130 -6.04 0.88 6.65
CA ARG A 130 -7.33 1.55 6.45
C ARG A 130 -7.20 2.75 5.51
N LEU A 131 -6.16 3.56 5.68
CA LEU A 131 -5.89 4.69 4.78
C LEU A 131 -5.62 4.23 3.35
N GLY A 132 -4.81 3.18 3.15
CA GLY A 132 -4.55 2.59 1.84
C GLY A 132 -5.82 2.08 1.16
N LYS A 133 -6.67 1.33 1.90
CA LYS A 133 -7.97 0.84 1.41
C LYS A 133 -8.90 2.00 0.99
N LEU A 134 -8.94 3.08 1.77
CA LEU A 134 -9.74 4.26 1.46
C LEU A 134 -9.21 5.03 0.23
N GLN A 135 -7.89 5.20 0.12
CA GLN A 135 -7.26 5.84 -1.04
C GLN A 135 -7.53 5.05 -2.32
N LYS A 136 -7.38 3.72 -2.28
CA LYS A 136 -7.68 2.83 -3.42
C LYS A 136 -9.15 2.98 -3.86
N ARG A 137 -10.09 2.91 -2.93
CA ARG A 137 -11.53 3.08 -3.21
C ARG A 137 -11.85 4.46 -3.80
N LEU A 138 -11.21 5.51 -3.30
CA LEU A 138 -11.39 6.87 -3.80
C LEU A 138 -10.90 6.99 -5.25
N TYR A 139 -9.73 6.42 -5.55
CA TYR A 139 -9.18 6.41 -6.91
C TYR A 139 -10.08 5.63 -7.89
N GLU A 140 -10.55 4.45 -7.49
CA GLU A 140 -11.49 3.64 -8.28
C GLU A 140 -12.79 4.40 -8.55
N THR A 141 -13.38 5.00 -7.51
CA THR A 141 -14.61 5.80 -7.62
C THR A 141 -14.42 7.01 -8.55
N GLN A 142 -13.28 7.71 -8.43
CA GLN A 142 -12.95 8.85 -9.28
C GLN A 142 -12.83 8.45 -10.75
N ASN A 143 -12.18 7.31 -11.03
CA ASN A 143 -12.05 6.79 -12.39
C ASN A 143 -13.41 6.39 -12.97
N GLN A 144 -14.25 5.72 -12.18
CA GLN A 144 -15.60 5.37 -12.59
C GLN A 144 -16.43 6.61 -12.91
N LEU A 145 -16.42 7.62 -12.03
CA LEU A 145 -17.17 8.86 -12.24
C LEU A 145 -16.70 9.60 -13.50
N ARG A 146 -15.39 9.64 -13.76
CA ARG A 146 -14.85 10.23 -15.00
C ARG A 146 -15.38 9.54 -16.25
N LEU A 147 -15.44 8.20 -16.25
CA LEU A 147 -15.99 7.44 -17.37
C LEU A 147 -17.48 7.72 -17.58
N GLU A 148 -18.25 7.81 -16.50
CA GLU A 148 -19.67 8.15 -16.57
C GLU A 148 -19.92 9.57 -17.12
N VAL A 149 -19.15 10.55 -16.66
CA VAL A 149 -19.22 11.94 -17.16
C VAL A 149 -18.89 11.99 -18.65
N GLN A 150 -17.81 11.32 -19.08
CA GLN A 150 -17.43 11.28 -20.49
C GLN A 150 -18.53 10.63 -21.35
N LYS A 151 -19.15 9.55 -20.86
CA LYS A 151 -20.25 8.87 -21.56
C LYS A 151 -21.46 9.79 -21.72
N ARG A 152 -21.83 10.55 -20.68
CA ARG A 152 -22.94 11.51 -20.75
C ARG A 152 -22.67 12.62 -21.77
N GLN A 153 -21.47 13.20 -21.76
CA GLN A 153 -21.08 14.25 -22.71
C GLN A 153 -21.13 13.75 -24.16
N ASN A 154 -20.68 12.53 -24.43
CA ASN A 154 -20.73 11.95 -25.77
C ASN A 154 -22.18 11.72 -26.25
N LEU A 155 -23.08 11.29 -25.35
CA LEU A 155 -24.50 11.12 -25.67
C LEU A 155 -25.19 12.45 -25.93
N GLU A 156 -24.91 13.48 -25.13
CA GLU A 156 -25.43 14.83 -25.33
C GLU A 156 -24.99 15.41 -26.68
N ALA A 157 -23.70 15.28 -27.02
CA ALA A 157 -23.19 15.71 -28.32
C ALA A 157 -23.87 14.98 -29.50
N ALA A 158 -24.08 13.66 -29.38
CA ALA A 158 -24.77 12.88 -30.40
C ALA A 158 -26.24 13.27 -30.56
N LEU A 159 -26.94 13.54 -29.45
CA LEU A 159 -28.32 14.02 -29.46
C LEU A 159 -28.43 15.40 -30.13
N ASP A 160 -27.51 16.31 -29.83
CA ASP A 160 -27.47 17.63 -30.44
C ASP A 160 -27.16 17.57 -31.94
N GLN A 161 -26.27 16.67 -32.36
CA GLN A 161 -25.99 16.40 -33.77
C GLN A 161 -27.26 15.91 -34.50
N ALA A 162 -27.92 14.89 -33.96
CA ALA A 162 -29.14 14.32 -34.56
C ALA A 162 -30.28 15.35 -34.62
N ARG A 163 -30.44 16.20 -33.59
CA ARG A 163 -31.41 17.30 -33.59
C ARG A 163 -31.15 18.31 -34.70
N LYS A 164 -29.88 18.69 -34.92
CA LYS A 164 -29.50 19.60 -36.02
C LYS A 164 -29.81 18.98 -37.39
N GLU A 165 -29.50 17.70 -37.60
CA GLU A 165 -29.82 16.98 -38.84
C GLU A 165 -31.33 16.92 -39.11
N ILE A 166 -32.13 16.58 -38.09
CA ILE A 166 -33.60 16.58 -38.21
C ILE A 166 -34.12 17.99 -38.54
N SER A 167 -33.56 19.04 -37.94
CA SER A 167 -33.95 20.43 -38.23
C SER A 167 -33.63 20.84 -39.67
N LEU A 168 -32.50 20.38 -40.22
CA LEU A 168 -32.10 20.63 -41.61
C LEU A 168 -33.03 19.92 -42.59
N LEU A 169 -33.40 18.67 -42.30
CA LEU A 169 -34.33 17.90 -43.15
C LEU A 169 -35.74 18.48 -43.18
N LYS A 170 -36.19 19.14 -42.10
CA LYS A 170 -37.50 19.79 -42.03
C LYS A 170 -37.58 21.15 -42.73
N GLN A 171 -36.45 21.72 -43.15
CA GLN A 171 -36.39 23.02 -43.85
C GLN A 171 -36.36 22.87 -45.39
N GLN A 172 -36.37 21.65 -45.92
CA GLN A 172 -36.53 21.33 -47.35
C GLN A 172 -37.96 20.87 -47.64
#